data_AF-D9CIB5-F1
#
_entry.id   AF-D9CIB5-F1
#
_cell.length_a   1.000
_cell.length_b   1.000
_cell.length_c   1.000
_cell.angle_alpha   90.00
_cell.angle_beta   90.00
_cell.angle_gamma   90.00
#
_symmetry.space_group_name_H-M   'P 1'
#
loop_
_entity.id
_entity.type
_entity.pdbx_description
1 polymer ?
#
loop_
_entity_poly.entity_id
_entity_poly.type
_entity_poly.pdbx_seq_one_letter_code
_entity_poly.pdbx_strand_id
1 'polypeptide(L)'
;MGGHGAFVLYLRSLAGPSPYLSASAFAPIANPVLAPWGEKAFGGYLAGGVEEGKEWDATELIAKAAGKDLNILIDVGTGDN
;
A
#
# COMPACT_ATOMS: atom_id res chain seq x y z
N MET A 1 -3.64 -3.27 8.31
CA MET A 1 -3.49 -4.26 7.21
C MET A 1 -4.47 -4.05 6.07
N GLY A 2 -5.80 -4.11 6.26
CA GLY A 2 -6.76 -4.02 5.15
C GLY A 2 -6.62 -2.75 4.29
N GLY A 3 -6.41 -1.60 4.94
CA GLY A 3 -6.16 -0.32 4.25
C GLY A 3 -4.92 -0.31 3.35
N HIS A 4 -3.87 -1.02 3.75
CA HIS A 4 -2.67 -1.22 2.91
C HIS A 4 -3.03 -1.98 1.62
N GLY A 5 -3.74 -3.10 1.75
CA GLY A 5 -4.17 -3.90 0.62
C GLY A 5 -5.07 -3.13 -0.36
N ALA A 6 -5.98 -2.30 0.15
CA ALA A 6 -6.82 -1.44 -0.68
C ALA A 6 -6.00 -0.53 -1.58
N PHE A 7 -4.94 0.11 -1.04
CA PHE A 7 -4.07 0.98 -1.83
C PHE A 7 -3.18 0.22 -2.80
N VAL A 8 -2.62 -0.93 -2.41
CA VAL A 8 -1.83 -1.77 -3.32
C VAL A 8 -2.66 -2.20 -4.53
N LEU A 9 -3.89 -2.66 -4.30
CA LEU A 9 -4.79 -3.08 -5.38
C LEU A 9 -5.17 -1.91 -6.29
N TYR A 10 -5.55 -0.76 -5.71
CA TYR A 10 -5.85 0.44 -6.47
C TYR A 10 -4.67 0.89 -7.34
N LEU A 11 -3.50 1.11 -6.73
CA LEU A 11 -2.32 1.64 -7.41
C LEU A 11 -1.82 0.72 -8.52
N ARG A 12 -1.79 -0.60 -8.29
CA ARG A 12 -1.38 -1.57 -9.34
C ARG A 12 -2.36 -1.64 -10.49
N SER A 13 -3.65 -1.45 -10.23
CA SER A 13 -4.67 -1.46 -11.28
C SER A 13 -4.52 -0.31 -12.28
N LEU A 14 -3.84 0.78 -11.91
CA LEU A 14 -3.65 1.97 -12.76
C LEU A 14 -2.78 1.74 -14.00
N ALA A 15 -2.08 0.60 -14.08
CA ALA A 15 -1.30 0.19 -15.25
C ALA A 15 -2.16 -0.49 -16.34
N GLY A 16 -3.43 -0.79 -16.06
CA GLY A 16 -4.35 -1.45 -16.99
C GLY A 16 -5.81 -1.01 -16.79
N PRO A 17 -6.79 -1.80 -17.27
CA PRO A 17 -8.20 -1.57 -16.97
C PRO A 17 -8.42 -1.66 -15.46
N SER A 18 -8.60 -0.51 -14.81
CA SER A 18 -8.81 -0.46 -13.37
C SER A 18 -10.25 -0.84 -13.02
N PRO A 19 -10.48 -1.81 -12.11
CA PRO A 19 -11.81 -2.11 -11.60
C PRO A 19 -12.24 -1.13 -10.50
N TYR A 20 -11.41 -0.14 -10.15
CA TYR A 20 -11.60 0.76 -9.02
C TYR A 20 -11.62 2.22 -9.47
N LEU A 21 -12.66 2.96 -9.08
CA LEU A 21 -12.75 4.39 -9.39
C LEU A 21 -12.01 5.26 -8.36
N SER A 22 -11.99 4.81 -7.10
CA SER A 22 -11.36 5.49 -5.97
C SER A 22 -10.97 4.48 -4.90
N ALA A 23 -10.11 4.87 -3.97
CA ALA A 23 -9.76 4.08 -2.80
C ALA A 23 -9.86 4.91 -1.51
N SER A 24 -10.20 4.26 -0.40
CA SER A 24 -10.08 4.88 0.92
C SER A 24 -9.65 3.86 1.96
N ALA A 25 -9.10 4.34 3.07
CA ALA A 25 -8.71 3.49 4.18
C ALA A 25 -8.75 4.23 5.52
N PHE A 26 -9.09 3.48 6.57
CA PHE A 26 -8.90 3.88 7.96
C PHE A 26 -7.60 3.28 8.49
N ALA A 27 -6.73 4.10 9.08
CA ALA A 27 -5.44 3.72 9.66
C ALA A 27 -4.64 2.70 8.81
N PRO A 28 -4.34 3.02 7.54
CA PRO A 28 -3.60 2.12 6.67
C PRO A 28 -2.15 1.97 7.14
N ILE A 29 -1.60 0.77 6.99
CA ILE A 29 -0.15 0.57 7.05
C ILE A 29 0.42 1.07 5.72
N ALA A 30 0.82 2.33 5.66
CA ALA A 30 1.15 2.98 4.39
C ALA A 30 2.51 2.55 3.79
N ASN A 31 3.47 2.19 4.64
CA ASN A 31 4.84 1.82 4.24
C ASN A 31 5.33 0.58 5.01
N PRO A 32 4.74 -0.61 4.80
CA PRO A 32 5.16 -1.82 5.49
C PRO A 32 6.63 -2.20 5.29
N VAL A 33 7.31 -1.83 4.19
CA VAL A 33 8.74 -2.18 4.03
C VAL A 33 9.63 -1.48 5.06
N LEU A 34 9.15 -0.40 5.69
CA LEU A 34 9.82 0.32 6.79
C LEU A 34 9.11 0.14 8.14
N ALA A 35 8.26 -0.87 8.31
CA ALA A 35 7.54 -1.13 9.55
C ALA A 35 7.78 -2.56 10.07
N PRO A 36 7.88 -2.76 11.41
CA PRO A 36 8.12 -4.09 11.99
C PRO A 36 7.10 -5.16 11.55
N TRP A 37 5.84 -4.74 11.35
CA TRP A 37 4.79 -5.63 10.87
C TRP A 37 5.07 -6.14 9.45
N GLY A 38 5.54 -5.26 8.56
CA GLY A 38 5.87 -5.64 7.18
C GLY A 38 7.18 -6.39 7.07
N GLU A 39 8.21 -6.07 7.87
CA GLU A 39 9.44 -6.87 7.95
C GLU A 39 9.14 -8.33 8.29
N LYS A 40 8.31 -8.56 9.31
CA LYS A 40 7.88 -9.90 9.71
C LYS A 40 7.03 -10.58 8.62
N ALA A 41 6.07 -9.87 8.05
CA ALA A 41 5.15 -10.44 7.06
C ALA A 41 5.86 -10.77 5.75
N PHE A 42 6.60 -9.82 5.18
CA PHE A 42 7.34 -10.02 3.94
C PHE A 42 8.44 -11.06 4.10
N GLY A 43 9.19 -11.05 5.21
CA GLY A 43 10.18 -12.10 5.48
C GLY A 43 9.59 -13.50 5.65
N GLY A 44 8.31 -13.60 6.03
CA GLY A 44 7.60 -14.88 6.18
C GLY A 44 6.91 -15.39 4.91
N TYR A 45 6.45 -14.48 4.04
CA TYR A 45 5.63 -14.83 2.87
C TYR A 45 6.34 -14.70 1.53
N LEU A 46 7.34 -13.82 1.42
CA LEU A 46 8.03 -13.51 0.17
C LEU A 46 9.45 -14.07 0.20
N ALA A 47 9.88 -14.73 -0.87
CA ALA A 47 11.19 -15.38 -0.93
C ALA A 47 12.34 -14.35 -0.88
N GLY A 48 12.15 -13.18 -1.48
CA GLY A 48 13.05 -12.04 -1.42
C GLY A 48 12.82 -11.10 -0.23
N GLY A 49 11.96 -11.48 0.73
CA GLY A 49 11.70 -10.73 1.95
C GLY A 49 11.28 -9.28 1.69
N VAL A 50 11.89 -8.34 2.43
CA VAL A 50 11.56 -6.90 2.36
C VAL A 50 11.85 -6.29 1.00
N GLU A 51 12.91 -6.74 0.31
CA GLU A 51 13.25 -6.23 -1.03
C GLU A 51 12.18 -6.58 -2.06
N GLU A 52 11.70 -7.83 -2.06
CA GLU A 52 10.53 -8.22 -2.87
C GLU A 52 9.25 -7.50 -2.39
N GLY A 53 9.15 -7.24 -1.08
CA GLY A 53 8.06 -6.49 -0.47
C GLY A 53 7.84 -5.09 -1.04
N LYS A 54 8.86 -4.45 -1.64
CA LYS A 54 8.73 -3.14 -2.31
C LYS A 54 7.75 -3.16 -3.49
N GLU A 55 7.49 -4.32 -4.09
CA GLU A 55 6.47 -4.46 -5.14
C GLU A 55 5.03 -4.45 -4.59
N TRP A 56 4.90 -4.66 -3.28
CA TRP A 56 3.65 -4.73 -2.55
C TRP A 56 3.49 -3.58 -1.56
N ASP A 57 4.36 -2.58 -1.59
CA ASP A 57 4.33 -1.44 -0.69
C ASP A 57 3.54 -0.27 -1.29
N ALA A 58 2.59 0.31 -0.55
CA ALA A 58 1.75 1.38 -1.07
C ALA A 58 2.53 2.69 -1.29
N THR A 59 3.56 2.97 -0.46
CA THR A 59 4.45 4.12 -0.61
C THR A 59 5.39 3.95 -1.81
N GLU A 60 5.92 2.75 -2.02
CA GLU A 60 6.74 2.46 -3.21
C GLU A 60 5.91 2.50 -4.52
N LEU A 61 4.66 2.01 -4.46
CA LEU A 61 3.76 2.00 -5.61
C LEU A 61 3.25 3.40 -5.98
N ILE A 62 2.91 4.25 -5.00
CA ILE A 62 2.40 5.60 -5.30
C ILE A 62 3.50 6.48 -5.92
N ALA A 63 4.77 6.26 -5.56
CA ALA A 63 5.90 6.93 -6.20
C ALA A 63 5.99 6.62 -7.71
N LYS A 64 5.62 5.40 -8.11
CA LYS A 64 5.56 4.97 -9.53
C LYS A 64 4.31 5.50 -10.26
N ALA A 65 3.30 5.97 -9.51
CA ALA A 65 2.08 6.56 -10.04
C ALA A 65 2.16 8.09 -10.22
N ALA A 66 3.36 8.68 -10.12
CA ALA A 66 3.57 10.11 -10.25
C ALA A 66 2.94 10.69 -11.54
N GLY A 67 2.17 11.78 -11.38
CA GLY A 67 1.48 12.45 -12.49
C GLY A 67 0.13 11.84 -12.88
N LYS A 68 -0.31 10.75 -12.23
CA LYS A 68 -1.70 10.25 -12.36
C LYS A 68 -2.63 11.04 -11.45
N ASP A 69 -3.88 11.21 -11.89
CA ASP A 69 -4.95 11.71 -11.04
C ASP A 69 -5.42 10.59 -10.10
N LEU A 70 -5.24 10.77 -8.79
CA LEU A 70 -5.47 9.76 -7.77
C LEU A 70 -6.60 10.20 -6.84
N ASN A 71 -7.62 9.35 -6.72
CA ASN A 71 -8.75 9.56 -5.81
C ASN A 71 -8.59 8.69 -4.56
N ILE A 72 -7.84 9.21 -3.58
CA ILE A 72 -7.49 8.51 -2.34
C ILE A 72 -7.90 9.34 -1.13
N LEU A 73 -8.64 8.74 -0.19
CA LEU A 73 -8.97 9.32 1.12
C LEU A 73 -8.38 8.46 2.26
N ILE A 74 -7.75 9.11 3.23
CA ILE A 74 -7.20 8.45 4.43
C ILE A 74 -7.73 9.16 5.66
N ASP A 75 -8.27 8.38 6.59
CA ASP A 75 -8.59 8.83 7.94
C ASP A 75 -7.78 8.03 8.97
N VAL A 76 -7.25 8.73 9.97
CA VAL A 76 -6.53 8.13 11.09
C VAL A 76 -6.88 8.86 12.38
N GLY A 77 -7.14 8.10 13.44
CA GLY A 77 -7.38 8.67 14.76
C GLY A 77 -6.08 9.17 15.38
N THR A 78 -6.09 10.33 16.02
CA THR A 78 -4.89 10.87 16.71
C THR A 78 -4.56 10.14 18.01
N GLY A 79 -5.39 9.18 18.43
CA GLY A 79 -5.16 8.30 19.59
C GLY A 79 -4.85 6.85 19.19
N ASP A 80 -4.44 6.62 17.94
CA ASP A 80 -3.99 5.32 17.44
C ASP A 80 -2.54 5.05 17.87
N ASN A 81 -2.24 3.84 18.36
CA ASN A 81 -0.96 3.47 19.01
C ASN A 81 -0.08 2.58 18.12
#